data_AF-A0A238V2Y7-F1
#
_entry.id   AF-A0A238V2Y7-F1
#
_cell.length_a   1.000
_cell.length_b   1.000
_cell.length_c   1.000
_cell.angle_alpha   90.00
_cell.angle_beta   90.00
_cell.angle_gamma   90.00
#
_symmetry.space_group_name_H-M   'P 1'
#
loop_
_entity.id
_entity.type
_entity.pdbx_description
1 polymer ?
#
loop_
_entity_poly.entity_id
_entity_poly.type
_entity_poly.pdbx_seq_one_letter_code
_entity_poly.pdbx_strand_id
1 'polypeptide(L)'
;MKLTLRRDNVIASYLYFGLTTLNLASNYYTSFKLIVLVVTRKGDNVLTSIAFAILILTPVFLAWLGFGIRAGKPYAKALFLAFFTWNVYLILRQVPTLADSAPNYWAVLRNLLSLIILSIICYFLFRNNFTHRPNASIKNELPE
;
A
#
# COMPACT_ATOMS: atom_id res chain seq x y z
N MET A 1 12.60 9.41 22.36
CA MET A 1 12.61 8.58 21.14
C MET A 1 11.27 7.87 20.83
N LYS A 2 10.45 7.44 21.81
CA LYS A 2 9.13 6.80 21.55
C LYS A 2 8.06 7.72 20.91
N LEU A 3 8.08 9.02 21.22
CA LEU A 3 7.07 9.98 20.74
C LEU A 3 7.19 10.29 19.24
N THR A 4 8.41 10.41 18.72
CA THR A 4 8.67 10.61 17.28
C THR A 4 8.23 9.38 16.47
N LEU A 5 8.53 8.18 16.96
CA LEU A 5 8.14 6.91 16.34
C LEU A 5 6.62 6.75 16.24
N ARG A 6 5.87 7.23 17.23
CA ARG A 6 4.40 7.23 17.22
C ARG A 6 3.85 8.22 16.19
N ARG A 7 4.47 9.40 16.05
CA ARG A 7 4.08 10.42 15.04
C ARG A 7 4.34 9.93 13.61
N ASP A 8 5.48 9.28 13.37
CA ASP A 8 5.82 8.74 12.05
C ASP A 8 4.84 7.67 11.58
N ASN A 9 4.47 6.74 12.48
CA ASN A 9 3.47 5.70 12.19
C ASN A 9 2.08 6.28 11.93
N VAL A 10 1.71 7.38 12.59
CA VAL A 10 0.45 8.08 12.35
C VAL A 10 0.44 8.73 10.96
N ILE A 11 1.53 9.40 10.57
CA ILE A 11 1.68 10.00 9.23
C ILE A 11 1.64 8.90 8.16
N ALA A 12 2.38 7.80 8.36
CA ALA A 12 2.37 6.66 7.46
C ALA A 12 0.97 6.04 7.30
N SER A 13 0.22 5.94 8.40
CA SER A 13 -1.17 5.44 8.38
C SER A 13 -2.09 6.36 7.57
N TYR A 14 -2.03 7.68 7.77
CA TYR A 14 -2.85 8.62 7.01
C TYR A 14 -2.52 8.63 5.52
N LEU A 15 -1.23 8.63 5.17
CA LEU A 15 -0.80 8.52 3.78
C LEU A 15 -1.25 7.20 3.15
N TYR A 16 -1.17 6.09 3.91
CA TYR A 16 -1.67 4.80 3.47
C TYR A 16 -3.18 4.84 3.19
N PHE A 17 -3.99 5.42 4.08
CA PHE A 17 -5.44 5.56 3.87
C PHE A 17 -5.77 6.45 2.67
N GLY A 18 -5.06 7.57 2.49
CA GLY A 18 -5.22 8.44 1.32
C GLY A 18 -4.93 7.71 0.01
N LEU A 19 -3.80 6.98 -0.03
CA LEU A 19 -3.41 6.16 -1.17
C LEU A 19 -4.41 5.03 -1.46
N THR A 20 -4.86 4.33 -0.42
CA THR A 20 -5.84 3.24 -0.60
C THR A 20 -7.15 3.79 -1.11
N THR A 21 -7.64 4.92 -0.60
CA THR A 21 -8.89 5.55 -1.06
C THR A 21 -8.80 5.95 -2.54
N LEU A 22 -7.70 6.58 -2.94
CA LEU A 22 -7.44 6.98 -4.34
C LEU A 22 -7.44 5.79 -5.30
N ASN A 23 -6.79 4.69 -4.90
CA ASN A 23 -6.70 3.48 -5.71
C ASN A 23 -7.96 2.61 -5.64
N LEU A 24 -8.67 2.60 -4.51
CA LEU A 24 -9.93 1.87 -4.35
C LEU A 24 -11.01 2.47 -5.23
N ALA A 25 -11.18 3.80 -5.25
CA ALA A 25 -12.27 4.41 -6.02
C ALA A 25 -12.24 3.97 -7.50
N SER A 26 -11.05 3.97 -8.12
CA SER A 26 -10.90 3.52 -9.50
C SER A 26 -11.09 2.00 -9.66
N ASN A 27 -10.58 1.20 -8.72
CA ASN A 27 -10.67 -0.26 -8.81
C ASN A 27 -12.08 -0.78 -8.51
N TYR A 28 -12.81 -0.15 -7.60
CA TYR A 28 -14.20 -0.46 -7.29
C TYR A 28 -15.11 -0.15 -8.47
N TYR A 29 -14.92 0.99 -9.14
CA TYR A 29 -15.71 1.34 -10.32
C TYR A 29 -15.54 0.31 -11.44
N THR A 30 -14.31 -0.10 -11.73
CA THR A 30 -14.02 -1.12 -12.76
C THR A 30 -14.52 -2.51 -12.36
N SER A 31 -14.32 -2.90 -11.10
CA SER A 31 -14.76 -4.20 -10.57
C SER A 31 -16.28 -4.31 -10.52
N PHE A 32 -16.97 -3.22 -10.16
CA PHE A 32 -18.43 -3.15 -10.16
C PHE A 32 -18.99 -3.32 -11.57
N LYS A 33 -18.41 -2.64 -12.58
CA LYS A 33 -18.80 -2.85 -13.99
C LYS A 33 -18.61 -4.29 -14.45
N LEU A 34 -17.49 -4.92 -14.09
CA LEU A 34 -17.21 -6.32 -14.43
C LEU A 34 -18.21 -7.27 -13.76
N ILE A 35 -18.53 -7.06 -12.49
CA ILE A 35 -19.51 -7.90 -11.78
C ILE A 35 -20.90 -7.72 -12.38
N VAL A 36 -21.35 -6.49 -12.65
CA VAL A 36 -22.62 -6.23 -13.34
C VAL A 36 -22.65 -6.91 -14.71
N LEU A 37 -21.56 -6.87 -15.46
CA LEU A 37 -21.45 -7.55 -16.76
C LEU A 37 -21.51 -9.08 -16.65
N VAL A 38 -20.89 -9.67 -15.62
CA VAL A 38 -20.90 -11.13 -15.40
C VAL A 38 -22.27 -11.61 -14.92
N VAL A 39 -22.89 -10.88 -14.00
CA VAL A 39 -24.24 -11.16 -13.49
C VAL A 39 -25.27 -11.15 -14.61
N THR A 40 -25.21 -10.15 -15.49
CA THR A 40 -26.13 -10.01 -16.61
C THR A 40 -25.92 -11.04 -17.72
N ARG A 41 -24.71 -11.63 -17.84
CA ARG A 41 -24.39 -12.57 -18.93
C ARG A 41 -24.44 -14.06 -18.57
N LYS A 42 -24.19 -14.43 -17.31
CA LYS A 42 -24.02 -15.85 -16.95
C LYS A 42 -24.97 -16.39 -15.88
N GLY A 43 -25.71 -15.54 -15.16
CA GLY A 43 -26.68 -16.00 -14.15
C GLY A 43 -26.08 -16.88 -13.04
N ASP A 44 -24.75 -16.92 -12.93
CA ASP A 44 -24.04 -17.88 -12.08
C ASP A 44 -23.85 -17.26 -10.69
N ASN A 45 -24.78 -17.59 -9.80
CA ASN A 45 -24.95 -16.92 -8.51
C ASN A 45 -23.74 -17.10 -7.58
N VAL A 46 -23.02 -18.23 -7.67
CA VAL A 46 -21.91 -18.56 -6.76
C VAL A 46 -20.68 -17.65 -6.99
N LEU A 47 -20.25 -17.51 -8.25
CA LEU A 47 -19.11 -16.65 -8.60
C LEU A 47 -19.40 -15.17 -8.31
N THR A 48 -20.66 -14.76 -8.50
CA THR A 48 -21.13 -13.42 -8.18
C THR A 48 -21.05 -13.15 -6.68
N SER A 49 -21.52 -14.08 -5.84
CA SER A 49 -21.46 -13.95 -4.38
C SER A 49 -20.03 -13.88 -3.86
N ILE A 50 -19.10 -14.68 -4.43
CA ILE A 50 -17.68 -14.63 -4.06
C ILE A 50 -17.06 -13.28 -4.44
N ALA A 51 -17.35 -12.76 -5.65
CA ALA A 51 -16.84 -11.46 -6.09
C ALA A 51 -17.37 -10.30 -5.22
N PHE A 52 -18.64 -10.36 -4.82
CA PHE A 52 -19.23 -9.41 -3.87
C PHE A 52 -18.59 -9.49 -2.48
N ALA A 53 -18.36 -10.70 -1.96
CA ALA A 53 -17.69 -10.89 -0.68
C ALA A 53 -16.28 -10.31 -0.70
N ILE A 54 -15.52 -10.51 -1.78
CA ILE A 54 -14.19 -9.93 -1.94
C ILE A 54 -14.26 -8.40 -1.96
N LEU A 55 -15.23 -7.80 -2.68
CA LEU A 55 -15.43 -6.35 -2.68
C LEU A 55 -15.77 -5.76 -1.30
N ILE A 56 -16.46 -6.50 -0.43
CA ILE A 56 -16.82 -6.03 0.92
C ILE A 56 -15.69 -6.28 1.93
N LEU A 57 -14.91 -7.34 1.75
CA LEU A 57 -13.80 -7.69 2.66
C LEU A 57 -12.52 -6.90 2.37
N THR A 58 -12.31 -6.47 1.13
CA THR A 58 -11.15 -5.66 0.73
C THR A 58 -10.96 -4.36 1.55
N PRO A 59 -11.97 -3.48 1.74
CA PRO A 59 -11.80 -2.25 2.49
C PRO A 59 -11.60 -2.53 3.99
N VAL A 60 -12.21 -3.60 4.53
CA VAL A 60 -12.03 -4.04 5.92
C VAL A 60 -10.58 -4.47 6.16
N PHE A 61 -10.04 -5.31 5.27
CA PHE A 61 -8.65 -5.75 5.35
C PHE A 61 -7.67 -4.57 5.24
N LEU A 62 -7.93 -3.65 4.32
CA LEU A 62 -7.09 -2.47 4.14
C LEU A 62 -7.15 -1.54 5.35
N ALA A 63 -8.32 -1.34 5.95
CA ALA A 63 -8.45 -0.58 7.19
C ALA A 63 -7.69 -1.24 8.34
N TRP A 64 -7.80 -2.57 8.50
CA TRP A 64 -7.05 -3.32 9.49
C TRP A 64 -5.53 -3.14 9.34
N LEU A 65 -5.03 -3.15 8.11
CA LEU A 65 -3.62 -2.90 7.83
C LEU A 65 -3.20 -1.46 8.17
N GLY A 66 -4.05 -0.48 7.85
CA GLY A 66 -3.84 0.93 8.21
C GLY A 66 -3.79 1.17 9.73
N PHE A 67 -4.65 0.50 10.50
CA PHE A 67 -4.61 0.50 11.96
C PHE A 67 -3.36 -0.22 12.50
N GLY A 68 -2.95 -1.32 11.89
CA GLY A 68 -1.71 -2.04 12.20
C GLY A 68 -0.46 -1.16 12.02
N ILE A 69 -0.43 -0.36 10.95
CA ILE A 69 0.62 0.65 10.70
C ILE A 69 0.64 1.68 11.82
N ARG A 70 -0.53 2.25 12.16
CA ARG A 70 -0.65 3.26 13.24
C ARG A 70 -0.19 2.73 14.59
N ALA A 71 -0.49 1.46 14.89
CA ALA A 71 -0.06 0.78 16.10
C ALA A 71 1.43 0.38 16.07
N GLY A 72 2.14 0.59 14.96
CA GLY A 72 3.56 0.26 14.81
C GLY A 72 3.85 -1.23 14.82
N LYS A 73 2.86 -2.07 14.45
CA LYS A 73 3.00 -3.52 14.51
C LYS A 73 3.97 -4.03 13.42
N PRO A 74 4.84 -5.00 13.75
CA PRO A 74 5.83 -5.51 12.79
C PRO A 74 5.18 -6.21 11.58
N TYR A 75 4.09 -6.96 11.80
CA TYR A 75 3.35 -7.61 10.72
C TYR A 75 2.80 -6.61 9.69
N ALA A 76 2.41 -5.41 10.13
CA ALA A 76 1.87 -4.38 9.24
C ALA A 76 2.96 -3.81 8.33
N LYS A 77 4.19 -3.69 8.83
CA LYS A 77 5.36 -3.30 8.01
C LYS A 77 5.71 -4.37 6.98
N ALA A 78 5.67 -5.64 7.37
CA ALA A 78 5.95 -6.76 6.47
C ALA A 78 4.89 -6.85 5.35
N LEU A 79 3.61 -6.77 5.71
CA LEU A 79 2.52 -6.75 4.73
C LEU A 79 2.56 -5.52 3.84
N PHE A 80 2.90 -4.34 4.39
CA PHE A 80 3.11 -3.13 3.59
C PHE A 80 4.27 -3.29 2.62
N LEU A 81 5.37 -3.92 3.02
CA LEU A 81 6.52 -4.17 2.13
C LEU A 81 6.14 -5.12 0.98
N ALA A 82 5.40 -6.19 1.26
CA ALA A 82 4.87 -7.07 0.22
C ALA A 82 3.95 -6.30 -0.75
N PHE A 83 3.07 -5.45 -0.22
CA PHE A 83 2.21 -4.58 -1.02
C PHE A 83 3.02 -3.58 -1.87
N PHE A 84 4.05 -2.96 -1.30
CA PHE A 84 4.95 -2.05 -1.99
C PHE A 84 5.65 -2.75 -3.17
N THR A 85 6.30 -3.88 -2.93
CA THR A 85 7.00 -4.65 -3.96
C THR A 85 6.06 -5.09 -5.08
N TRP A 86 4.85 -5.55 -4.73
CA TRP A 86 3.83 -5.92 -5.70
C TRP A 86 3.42 -4.73 -6.59
N ASN A 87 3.20 -3.55 -6.01
CA ASN A 87 2.83 -2.36 -6.80
C ASN A 87 3.98 -1.89 -7.70
N VAL A 88 5.23 -1.95 -7.24
CA VAL A 88 6.41 -1.64 -8.07
C VAL A 88 6.50 -2.61 -9.25
N TYR A 89 6.31 -3.91 -9.01
CA TYR A 89 6.28 -4.91 -10.07
C TYR A 89 5.18 -4.64 -11.12
N LEU A 90 3.96 -4.32 -10.67
CA LEU A 90 2.85 -3.99 -11.57
C LEU A 90 3.13 -2.74 -12.42
N ILE A 91 3.76 -1.72 -11.85
CA ILE A 91 4.12 -0.50 -12.57
C ILE A 91 5.24 -0.78 -13.58
N LEU A 92 6.29 -1.51 -13.20
CA LEU A 92 7.39 -1.89 -14.10
C LEU A 92 6.87 -2.73 -15.28
N ARG A 93 5.92 -3.63 -15.04
CA ARG A 93 5.26 -4.41 -16.10
C ARG A 93 4.48 -3.54 -17.09
N GLN A 94 4.02 -2.36 -16.68
CA GLN A 94 3.29 -1.43 -17.54
C GLN A 94 4.21 -0.48 -18.32
N VAL A 95 5.52 -0.42 -18.00
CA VAL A 95 6.48 0.43 -18.71
C VAL A 95 6.57 0.13 -20.21
N PRO A 96 6.62 -1.13 -20.68
CA PRO A 96 6.63 -1.44 -22.10
C PRO A 96 5.35 -0.95 -22.81
N THR A 97 4.19 -1.08 -22.17
CA THR A 97 2.90 -0.64 -22.72
C THR A 97 2.73 0.89 -22.77
N LEU A 98 3.58 1.66 -22.09
CA LEU A 98 3.61 3.12 -22.22
C LEU A 98 4.27 3.58 -23.52
N ALA A 99 5.11 2.74 -24.13
CA ALA A 99 5.83 3.07 -25.36
C ALA A 99 4.97 2.87 -26.62
N ASP A 100 4.02 1.93 -26.59
CA ASP A 100 3.34 1.42 -27.80
C ASP A 100 1.87 1.88 -27.97
N SER A 101 1.29 2.65 -27.05
CA SER A 101 -0.14 3.01 -27.10
C SER A 101 -0.36 4.45 -26.67
N ALA A 102 -1.24 5.19 -27.39
CA ALA A 102 -1.65 6.55 -27.06
C ALA A 102 -1.85 6.70 -25.54
N PRO A 103 -0.90 7.34 -24.82
CA PRO A 103 -0.79 7.15 -23.40
C PRO A 103 -2.01 7.74 -22.74
N ASN A 104 -2.72 6.92 -21.97
CA ASN A 104 -3.77 7.42 -21.10
C ASN A 104 -3.06 8.17 -19.96
N TYR A 105 -2.68 9.43 -20.21
CA TYR A 105 -1.82 10.26 -19.35
C TYR A 105 -2.30 10.26 -17.89
N TRP A 106 -3.61 10.16 -17.67
CA TRP A 106 -4.22 10.03 -16.36
C TRP A 106 -3.84 8.75 -15.61
N ALA A 107 -3.76 7.61 -16.29
CA ALA A 107 -3.35 6.36 -15.70
C ALA A 107 -1.85 6.40 -15.31
N VAL A 108 -1.02 6.98 -16.17
CA VAL A 108 0.42 7.17 -15.92
C VAL A 108 0.65 8.06 -14.70
N LEU A 109 -0.02 9.23 -14.67
CA LEU A 109 0.07 10.18 -13.57
C LEU A 109 -0.38 9.55 -12.24
N ARG A 110 -1.50 8.82 -12.24
CA ARG A 110 -1.99 8.13 -11.04
C ARG A 110 -1.00 7.07 -10.52
N ASN A 111 -0.39 6.30 -11.42
CA ASN A 111 0.58 5.28 -11.05
C ASN A 111 1.87 5.91 -10.49
N LEU A 112 2.36 6.99 -11.09
CA LEU A 112 3.50 7.76 -10.57
C LEU A 112 3.20 8.38 -9.21
N LEU A 113 2.03 9.01 -9.05
CA LEU A 113 1.60 9.57 -7.77
C LEU A 113 1.50 8.49 -6.69
N SER A 114 0.97 7.32 -7.05
CA SER A 114 0.91 6.16 -6.15
C SER A 114 2.30 5.69 -5.73
N LEU A 115 3.25 5.62 -6.67
CA LEU A 115 4.63 5.22 -6.39
C LEU A 115 5.35 6.22 -5.46
N ILE A 116 5.13 7.52 -5.67
CA ILE A 116 5.67 8.58 -4.80
C ILE A 116 5.12 8.43 -3.39
N ILE A 117 3.79 8.31 -3.23
CA ILE A 117 3.17 8.17 -1.92
C ILE A 117 3.62 6.88 -1.22
N LEU A 118 3.69 5.77 -1.96
CA LEU A 118 4.23 4.49 -1.47
C LEU A 118 5.66 4.63 -0.94
N SER A 119 6.51 5.37 -1.66
CA SER A 119 7.90 5.63 -1.27
C SER A 119 7.98 6.49 -0.01
N ILE A 120 7.12 7.50 0.11
CA ILE A 120 7.03 8.35 1.32
C ILE A 120 6.59 7.51 2.53
N ILE A 121 5.57 6.66 2.37
CA ILE A 121 5.11 5.76 3.46
C ILE A 121 6.25 4.81 3.87
N CYS A 122 6.95 4.22 2.89
CA CYS A 122 8.10 3.35 3.14
C CYS A 122 9.19 4.07 3.93
N TYR A 123 9.52 5.30 3.54
CA TYR A 123 10.47 6.15 4.26
C TYR A 123 10.04 6.34 5.73
N PHE A 124 8.80 6.74 6.01
CA PHE A 124 8.35 6.93 7.39
C PHE A 124 8.35 5.62 8.21
N LEU A 125 8.01 4.49 7.60
CA LEU A 125 7.97 3.20 8.28
C LEU A 125 9.36 2.64 8.62
N PHE A 126 10.36 2.90 7.77
CA PHE A 126 11.68 2.27 7.84
C PHE A 126 12.84 3.24 8.12
N ARG A 127 12.65 4.57 8.13
CA ARG A 127 13.74 5.55 8.37
C ARG A 127 14.58 5.29 9.61
N ASN A 128 13.97 4.74 10.67
CA ASN A 128 14.66 4.45 11.94
C ASN A 128 15.62 3.25 11.82
N ASN A 129 15.40 2.35 10.86
CA ASN A 129 16.33 1.27 10.52
C ASN A 129 17.54 1.81 9.71
N PHE A 130 17.35 2.88 8.93
CA PHE A 130 18.42 3.53 8.16
C PHE A 130 19.27 4.50 8.99
N THR A 131 18.75 5.02 10.11
CA THR A 131 19.43 6.01 10.97
C THR A 131 20.10 5.43 12.21
N HIS A 132 20.26 4.10 12.29
CA HIS A 132 21.16 3.49 13.28
C HIS A 132 22.60 3.92 12.98
N ARG A 133 23.05 4.98 13.67
CA ARG A 133 24.48 5.25 13.82
C ARG A 133 25.06 4.08 14.62
N PRO A 134 26.02 3.31 14.08
CA PRO A 134 26.73 2.30 14.84
C PRO A 134 27.72 3.02 15.76
N ASN A 135 27.29 3.62 16.86
CA ASN A 135 28.20 4.25 17.84
C ASN A 135 27.47 4.56 19.15
N ALA A 136 27.40 3.59 20.06
CA ALA A 136 27.12 3.86 21.48
C ALA A 136 27.55 2.73 22.46
N SER A 137 28.32 1.71 22.04
CA SER A 137 28.69 0.60 22.93
C SER A 137 30.19 0.49 23.25
N ILE A 138 31.07 1.34 22.72
CA ILE A 138 32.53 1.25 22.95
C ILE A 138 33.01 2.34 23.92
N LYS A 139 32.31 2.56 25.05
CA LYS A 139 32.78 3.52 26.08
C LYS A 139 32.74 3.03 27.52
N ASN A 140 32.39 1.77 27.79
CA ASN A 140 32.31 1.25 29.15
C ASN A 140 33.27 0.09 29.46
N GLU A 141 34.32 -0.11 28.66
CA GLU A 141 35.40 -1.06 29.00
C GLU A 141 36.69 -0.30 29.31
N LEU A 142 36.69 0.42 30.43
CA LEU A 142 37.93 0.78 31.14
C LEU A 142 37.67 0.48 32.62
N PRO A 143 38.17 -0.65 33.15
CA PRO A 143 38.24 -0.86 34.58
C PRO A 143 39.29 0.09 35.18
N GLU A 144 38.92 0.72 36.29
CA GLU A 144 39.79 1.53 37.17
C GLU A 144 40.97 0.72 37.72
#